data_AF-A0A7V3JN18-F1
#
_entry.id   AF-A0A7V3JN18-F1
#
_cell.length_a   1.000
_cell.length_b   1.000
_cell.length_c   1.000
_cell.angle_alpha   90.00
_cell.angle_beta   90.00
_cell.angle_gamma   90.00
#
_symmetry.space_group_name_H-M   'P 1'
#
loop_
_entity.id
_entity.type
_entity.pdbx_description
1 polymer ?
#
loop_
_entity_poly.entity_id
_entity_poly.type
_entity_poly.pdbx_seq_one_letter_code
_entity_poly.pdbx_strand_id
1 'polypeptide(L)' 'MTDAEQLRAIKSQTLALLAELTAQPKPTYYVDGQTVAWNEYLGRLQATIDWCDRKLAGEEPFEFASQAST' A
#
# COMPACT_ATOMS: atom_id res chain seq x y z
N MET A 1 -18.33 -6.00 10.35
CA MET A 1 -17.05 -5.69 9.69
C MET A 1 -17.06 -4.20 9.41
N THR A 2 -16.18 -3.45 10.05
CA THR A 2 -16.08 -1.99 9.87
C THR A 2 -15.12 -1.65 8.74
N ASP A 3 -15.23 -0.44 8.20
CA ASP A 3 -14.32 0.05 7.15
C ASP A 3 -12.85 -0.02 7.60
N ALA A 4 -12.55 0.33 8.85
CA ALA A 4 -11.22 0.21 9.43
C ALA A 4 -10.71 -1.25 9.50
N GLU A 5 -11.58 -2.22 9.82
CA GLU A 5 -11.23 -3.65 9.78
C GLU A 5 -10.94 -4.12 8.35
N GLN A 6 -11.72 -3.66 7.36
CA GLN A 6 -11.49 -3.97 5.96
C GLN A 6 -10.16 -3.39 5.46
N LEU A 7 -9.85 -2.14 5.80
CA LEU A 7 -8.59 -1.49 5.44
C LEU A 7 -7.37 -2.21 6.04
N ARG A 8 -7.46 -2.63 7.31
CA ARG A 8 -6.40 -3.44 7.95
C ARG A 8 -6.23 -4.79 7.26
N ALA A 9 -7.32 -5.44 6.86
CA ALA A 9 -7.27 -6.71 6.13
C ALA A 9 -6.60 -6.55 4.76
N ILE A 10 -6.96 -5.50 4.01
CA ILE A 10 -6.34 -5.18 2.70
C ILE A 10 -4.84 -4.91 2.87
N LYS A 11 -4.47 -4.07 3.86
CA LYS A 11 -3.06 -3.78 4.16
C LYS A 11 -2.28 -5.05 4.47
N SER A 12 -2.82 -5.91 5.34
CA SER A 12 -2.17 -7.17 5.74
C SER A 12 -1.97 -8.12 4.56
N GLN A 13 -2.98 -8.27 3.69
CA GLN A 13 -2.88 -9.09 2.48
C GLN A 13 -1.81 -8.53 1.52
N THR A 14 -1.79 -7.21 1.33
CA THR A 14 -0.83 -6.54 0.45
C THR A 14 0.60 -6.67 0.97
N LEU A 15 0.81 -6.56 2.29
CA LEU A 15 2.12 -6.78 2.93
C LEU A 15 2.62 -8.21 2.77
N ALA A 16 1.75 -9.21 2.92
CA ALA A 16 2.10 -10.61 2.72
C ALA A 16 2.56 -10.84 1.27
N LEU A 17 1.78 -10.34 0.30
CA LEU A 17 2.12 -10.42 -1.11
C LEU A 17 3.44 -9.71 -1.43
N LEU A 18 3.66 -8.52 -0.87
CA LEU A 18 4.91 -7.78 -1.02
C LEU A 18 6.11 -8.60 -0.50
N ALA A 19 5.98 -9.25 0.65
CA ALA A 19 7.03 -10.08 1.22
C ALA A 19 7.35 -11.30 0.34
N GLU A 20 6.33 -11.99 -0.17
CA GLU A 20 6.50 -13.12 -1.08
C GLU A 20 7.23 -12.71 -2.37
N LEU A 21 6.80 -11.60 -2.96
CA LEU A 21 7.32 -11.11 -4.22
C LEU A 21 8.76 -10.59 -4.12
N THR A 22 9.09 -9.93 -3.01
CA THR A 22 10.44 -9.41 -2.78
C THR A 22 11.43 -10.49 -2.37
N ALA A 23 10.98 -11.64 -1.87
CA ALA A 23 11.83 -12.78 -1.58
C ALA A 23 12.46 -13.40 -2.84
N GLN A 24 11.72 -13.39 -3.97
CA GLN A 24 12.20 -13.88 -5.26
C GLN A 24 11.67 -12.99 -6.41
N PRO A 25 12.30 -11.84 -6.66
CA PRO A 25 11.83 -10.90 -7.66
C PRO A 25 11.97 -11.48 -9.06
N LYS A 26 10.89 -11.45 -9.83
CA LYS A 26 10.87 -11.75 -11.27
C LYS A 26 10.83 -10.45 -12.05
N PRO A 27 11.43 -10.36 -13.25
CA PRO A 27 11.40 -9.12 -14.04
C PRO A 27 9.98 -8.69 -14.43
N THR A 28 9.05 -9.66 -14.55
CA THR A 28 7.65 -9.44 -14.88
C THR A 28 6.74 -10.40 -14.12
N TYR A 29 5.50 -9.96 -13.87
CA TYR A 29 4.44 -10.74 -13.23
C TYR A 29 3.19 -10.79 -14.10
N TYR A 30 2.45 -11.89 -14.03
CA TYR A 30 1.18 -12.03 -14.74
C TYR A 30 0.03 -11.77 -13.77
N VAL A 31 -0.73 -10.70 -14.01
CA VAL A 31 -1.83 -10.23 -13.16
C VAL A 31 -3.03 -9.96 -14.07
N ASP A 32 -4.18 -10.55 -13.76
CA ASP A 32 -5.45 -10.33 -14.48
C ASP A 32 -5.37 -10.45 -16.01
N GLY A 33 -4.58 -11.40 -16.51
CA GLY A 33 -4.42 -11.62 -17.96
C GLY A 33 -3.38 -10.72 -18.62
N GLN A 34 -2.63 -9.93 -17.85
CA GLN A 34 -1.64 -8.98 -18.36
C GLN A 34 -0.27 -9.20 -17.72
N THR A 35 0.78 -8.96 -18.50
CA THR A 35 2.16 -8.94 -18.01
C THR A 35 2.51 -7.54 -17.52
N VAL A 36 2.90 -7.42 -16.26
CA VAL A 36 3.28 -6.17 -15.59
C VAL A 36 4.75 -6.22 -15.21
N ALA A 37 5.48 -5.12 -15.41
CA ALA A 37 6.88 -5.03 -14.99
C ALA A 37 7.00 -5.06 -13.46
N TRP A 38 8.06 -5.69 -12.95
CA TRP A 38 8.32 -5.80 -11.51
C TRP A 38 8.17 -4.48 -10.76
N ASN A 39 8.91 -3.46 -11.20
CA ASN A 39 8.96 -2.16 -10.53
C ASN A 39 7.60 -1.46 -10.53
N GLU A 40 6.83 -1.63 -11.61
CA GLU A 40 5.47 -1.10 -11.70
C GLU A 40 4.54 -1.81 -10.72
N TYR A 41 4.60 -3.14 -10.66
CA TYR A 41 3.78 -3.92 -9.75
C TYR A 41 4.14 -3.65 -8.28
N LEU A 42 5.42 -3.60 -7.96
CA LEU A 42 5.94 -3.22 -6.65
C LEU A 42 5.44 -1.83 -6.23
N GLY A 43 5.51 -0.84 -7.13
CA GLY A 43 5.00 0.50 -6.86
C GLY A 43 3.49 0.54 -6.59
N ARG A 44 2.69 -0.26 -7.31
CA ARG A 44 1.24 -0.40 -7.06
C ARG A 44 0.94 -1.00 -5.69
N LEU A 45 1.71 -1.99 -5.24
CA LEU A 45 1.56 -2.60 -3.91
C LEU A 45 1.91 -1.61 -2.79
N GLN A 46 3.03 -0.89 -2.93
CA GLN A 46 3.43 0.16 -1.99
C GLN A 46 2.38 1.28 -1.91
N ALA A 47 1.87 1.74 -3.06
CA ALA A 47 0.82 2.76 -3.09
C ALA A 47 -0.49 2.31 -2.41
N THR A 48 -0.83 1.02 -2.51
CA THR A 48 -1.98 0.44 -1.81
C THR A 48 -1.79 0.46 -0.29
N ILE A 49 -0.59 0.11 0.19
CA ILE A 49 -0.24 0.17 1.62
C ILE A 49 -0.32 1.61 2.12
N ASP A 50 0.31 2.56 1.41
CA ASP A 50 0.28 3.98 1.74
C ASP A 50 -1.14 4.54 1.78
N TRP A 51 -2.00 4.13 0.83
CA TRP A 51 -3.41 4.53 0.83
C TRP A 51 -4.16 3.99 2.04
N CYS A 52 -3.95 2.72 2.41
CA CYS A 52 -4.54 2.14 3.61
C CYS A 52 -4.08 2.89 4.86
N ASP A 53 -2.80 3.23 4.94
CA ASP A 53 -2.24 3.98 6.07
C ASP A 53 -2.83 5.38 6.17
N ARG A 54 -2.98 6.10 5.06
CA ARG A 54 -3.66 7.41 5.06
C ARG A 54 -5.13 7.32 5.47
N LYS A 55 -5.85 6.27 5.05
CA LYS A 55 -7.25 6.07 5.41
C LYS A 55 -7.43 5.71 6.88
N LEU A 56 -6.57 4.85 7.41
CA LEU A 56 -6.57 4.48 8.83
C LEU A 56 -6.11 5.64 9.72
N ALA A 57 -5.10 6.40 9.28
CA ALA A 57 -4.66 7.60 9.99
C ALA A 57 -5.72 8.70 9.92
N GLY A 58 -6.46 8.85 8.81
CA GLY A 58 -7.54 9.82 8.64
C GLY A 58 -8.71 9.69 9.61
N GLU A 59 -8.76 8.59 10.37
CA GLU A 59 -9.70 8.42 11.49
C GLU A 59 -9.12 8.93 12.83
N GLU A 60 -7.86 9.36 12.88
CA GLU A 60 -7.27 10.13 13.96
C GLU A 60 -7.20 11.62 13.56
N PRO A 61 -7.69 12.56 14.41
CA PRO A 61 -7.60 13.98 14.10
C PRO A 61 -6.13 14.44 14.13
N PHE A 62 -5.63 14.97 13.01
CA PHE A 62 -4.29 15.56 12.95
C PHE A 62 -4.34 17.09 13.09
N GLU A 63 -3.54 17.64 14.00
CA GLU A 63 -3.16 19.06 13.99
C GLU A 63 -2.03 19.30 13.00
N PHE A 64 -2.26 20.16 12.00
CA PHE A 64 -1.20 20.62 11.09
C PHE A 64 -0.42 21.75 11.75
N ALA A 65 0.78 21.45 12.28
CA ALA A 65 1.76 22.47 12.60
C ALA A 65 2.45 22.95 11.30
N SER A 66 1.91 24.00 10.69
CA SER A 66 2.63 24.71 9.62
C SER A 66 3.69 25.62 10.26
N GLN A 67 4.97 25.25 10.16
CA GLN A 67 6.04 26.20 10.44
C GLN A 67 6.23 27.09 9.21
N ALA A 68 5.70 28.31 9.30
CA ALA A 68 6.08 29.40 8.42
C ALA A 68 7.52 29.83 8.76
N SER A 69 8.46 29.61 7.84
CA SER A 69 9.79 30.22 7.91
C SER A 69 9.65 31.69 7.50
N THR A 70 10.07 32.61 8.37
CA THR A 70 10.20 34.06 8.10
C THR A 70 11.59 34.37 7.55
#